data_AF-A0A832SGV0-F1
#
_entry.id   AF-A0A832SGV0-F1
#
_cell.length_a   1.000
_cell.length_b   1.000
_cell.length_c   1.000
_cell.angle_alpha   90.00
_cell.angle_beta   90.00
_cell.angle_gamma   90.00
#
_symmetry.space_group_name_H-M   'P 1'
#
loop_
_entity.id
_entity.type
_entity.pdbx_description
1 polymer ?
#
loop_
_entity_poly.entity_id
_entity_poly.type
_entity_poly.pdbx_seq_one_letter_code
_entity_poly.pdbx_strand_id
1 'polypeptide(L)'
;MDPAKLLDILGNENRRKIIQLLANRPCYVSEISGRLGVGPKAIISHLSLLEQAGLIECSVDEQRRKYFNIANNMRLEVSVSPYSYTMSLQDINFDREKKGEKSAVEKKETAARDESSCFFLKLSNRLQELKARQEELVQMQKQLQVEYTELMDRCLDSIEEVARNPVECELLFELLKNEATAAVLCYNLRLHPSIITSNLMDLAERGFVEYTIKNNQQYWRICETGVENK
;
A
#
# COMPACT_ATOMS: atom_id res chain seq x y z
N MET A 1 5.25 11.56 0.31
CA MET A 1 4.42 12.01 -0.85
C MET A 1 2.97 11.62 -0.57
N ASP A 2 1.99 12.38 -1.05
CA ASP A 2 0.57 11.97 -0.98
C ASP A 2 0.30 10.85 -2.01
N PRO A 3 -0.23 9.68 -1.59
CA PRO A 3 -0.46 8.56 -2.51
C PRO A 3 -1.41 8.89 -3.68
N ALA A 4 -2.37 9.80 -3.49
CA ALA A 4 -3.28 10.21 -4.57
C ALA A 4 -2.51 10.95 -5.70
N LYS A 5 -1.64 11.88 -5.31
CA LYS A 5 -0.77 12.60 -6.25
C LYS A 5 0.16 11.65 -7.01
N LEU A 6 0.60 10.56 -6.36
CA LEU A 6 1.42 9.55 -7.03
C LEU A 6 0.63 8.84 -8.12
N LEU A 7 -0.63 8.47 -7.86
CA LEU A 7 -1.50 7.89 -8.89
C LEU A 7 -1.73 8.86 -10.06
N ASP A 8 -1.90 10.15 -9.81
CA ASP A 8 -2.03 11.15 -10.88
C ASP A 8 -0.78 11.20 -11.77
N ILE A 9 0.40 11.02 -11.18
CA ILE A 9 1.66 10.95 -11.91
C ILE A 9 1.79 9.62 -12.67
N LEU A 10 1.48 8.51 -12.03
CA LEU A 10 1.49 7.20 -12.69
C LEU A 10 0.34 7.01 -13.69
N GLY A 11 -0.65 7.89 -13.72
CA GLY A 11 -1.80 7.83 -14.64
C GLY A 11 -1.43 7.96 -16.11
N ASN A 12 -0.27 8.55 -16.43
CA ASN A 12 0.21 8.68 -17.81
C ASN A 12 1.02 7.45 -18.26
N GLU A 13 0.66 6.87 -19.40
CA GLU A 13 1.31 5.68 -19.94
C GLU A 13 2.80 5.86 -20.24
N ASN A 14 3.20 7.00 -20.81
CA ASN A 14 4.61 7.27 -21.10
C ASN A 14 5.44 7.35 -19.82
N ARG A 15 4.90 7.95 -18.75
CA ARG A 15 5.57 7.97 -17.43
C ARG A 15 5.74 6.55 -16.87
N ARG A 16 4.74 5.68 -16.98
CA ARG A 16 4.87 4.26 -16.59
C ARG A 16 5.93 3.51 -17.42
N LYS A 17 5.94 3.71 -18.74
CA LYS A 17 6.96 3.11 -19.63
C LYS A 17 8.38 3.60 -19.31
N ILE A 18 8.54 4.88 -18.99
CA ILE A 18 9.82 5.44 -18.54
C ILE A 18 10.29 4.73 -17.27
N ILE A 19 9.43 4.60 -16.25
CA ILE A 19 9.76 3.90 -15.00
C ILE A 19 10.14 2.44 -15.29
N GLN A 20 9.40 1.74 -16.16
CA GLN A 20 9.72 0.37 -16.56
C GLN A 20 11.10 0.25 -17.23
N LEU A 21 11.51 1.23 -18.04
CA LEU A 21 12.86 1.27 -18.60
C LEU A 21 13.91 1.47 -17.51
N LEU A 22 13.69 2.44 -16.63
CA LEU A 22 14.63 2.80 -15.56
C LEU A 22 14.79 1.72 -14.49
N ALA A 23 13.76 0.89 -14.28
CA ALA A 23 13.82 -0.26 -13.39
C ALA A 23 14.79 -1.35 -13.89
N ASN A 24 15.06 -1.42 -15.20
CA ASN A 24 16.02 -2.37 -15.77
C ASN A 24 17.46 -1.85 -15.68
N ARG A 25 17.68 -0.58 -16.06
CA ARG A 25 18.98 0.08 -15.97
C ARG A 25 18.85 1.60 -16.05
N PRO A 26 19.85 2.36 -15.58
CA PRO A 26 19.94 3.79 -15.88
C PRO A 26 19.92 4.06 -17.39
N CYS A 27 19.19 5.09 -17.81
CA CYS A 27 19.03 5.46 -19.22
C CYS A 27 19.19 6.97 -19.42
N TYR A 28 19.66 7.37 -20.61
CA TYR A 28 19.66 8.78 -21.03
C TYR A 28 18.46 9.11 -21.92
N VAL A 29 18.18 10.40 -22.08
CA VAL A 29 16.96 10.92 -22.74
C VAL A 29 16.75 10.34 -24.14
N SER A 30 17.79 10.23 -24.96
CA SER A 30 17.62 9.74 -26.34
C SER A 30 17.39 8.23 -26.44
N GLU A 31 17.85 7.42 -25.47
CA GLU A 31 17.48 5.99 -25.40
C GLU A 31 16.00 5.85 -25.11
N ILE A 32 15.51 6.61 -24.13
CA ILE A 32 14.10 6.62 -23.74
C ILE A 32 13.26 7.09 -24.93
N SER A 33 13.66 8.20 -25.57
CA SER A 33 12.98 8.74 -26.75
C SER A 33 12.91 7.73 -27.89
N GLY A 34 14.02 7.07 -28.21
CA GLY A 34 14.09 6.06 -29.27
C GLY A 34 13.24 4.81 -28.97
N ARG A 35 13.20 4.35 -27.71
CA ARG A 35 12.41 3.18 -27.31
C ARG A 35 10.91 3.46 -27.24
N LEU A 36 10.51 4.66 -26.84
CA LEU A 36 9.09 5.03 -26.68
C LEU A 36 8.49 5.63 -27.96
N GLY A 37 9.31 6.05 -28.94
CA GLY A 37 8.85 6.78 -30.11
C GLY A 37 8.31 8.19 -29.78
N VAL A 38 8.72 8.74 -28.64
CA VAL A 38 8.25 10.04 -28.14
C VAL A 38 9.36 11.05 -28.26
N GLY A 39 9.05 12.25 -28.75
CA GLY A 39 10.04 13.31 -28.98
C GLY A 39 10.81 13.72 -27.71
N PRO A 40 12.10 14.08 -27.80
CA PRO A 40 12.95 14.36 -26.63
C PRO A 40 12.39 15.42 -25.69
N LYS A 41 11.74 16.47 -26.22
CA LYS A 41 11.14 17.55 -25.41
C LYS A 41 10.05 17.02 -24.46
N ALA A 42 9.21 16.10 -24.94
CA ALA A 42 8.16 15.49 -24.13
C ALA A 42 8.76 14.53 -23.08
N ILE A 43 9.79 13.76 -23.45
CA ILE A 43 10.52 12.91 -22.49
C ILE A 43 11.14 13.74 -21.37
N ILE A 44 11.80 14.87 -21.68
CA ILE A 44 12.35 15.77 -20.66
C ILE A 44 11.26 16.27 -19.72
N SER A 45 10.09 16.65 -20.25
CA SER A 45 8.95 17.05 -19.43
C SER A 45 8.45 15.93 -18.51
N HIS A 46 8.36 14.69 -19.01
CA HIS A 46 7.98 13.54 -18.20
C HIS A 46 9.00 13.22 -17.11
N LEU A 47 10.29 13.25 -17.43
CA LEU A 47 11.38 13.02 -16.49
C LEU A 47 11.38 14.08 -15.39
N SER A 48 11.19 15.35 -15.74
CA SER A 48 11.11 16.44 -14.75
C SER A 48 9.97 16.24 -13.76
N LEU A 49 8.79 15.81 -14.22
CA LEU A 49 7.66 15.52 -13.33
C LEU A 49 7.93 14.30 -12.43
N LEU A 50 8.58 13.25 -12.97
CA LEU A 50 8.94 12.06 -12.21
C LEU A 50 10.03 12.36 -11.16
N GLU A 51 10.98 13.24 -11.49
CA GLU A 51 12.05 13.69 -10.59
C GLU A 51 11.50 14.56 -9.46
N GLN A 52 10.61 15.51 -9.78
CA GLN A 52 9.88 16.32 -8.80
C GLN A 52 9.03 15.46 -7.85
N ALA A 53 8.53 14.32 -8.32
CA ALA A 53 7.80 13.35 -7.50
C ALA A 53 8.71 12.50 -6.60
N GLY A 54 10.04 12.58 -6.76
CA GLY A 54 11.00 11.75 -6.05
C GLY A 54 11.06 10.30 -6.54
N LEU A 55 10.47 9.97 -7.70
CA LEU A 55 10.47 8.61 -8.25
C LEU A 55 11.78 8.26 -8.94
N ILE A 56 12.43 9.28 -9.50
CA ILE A 56 13.68 9.14 -10.22
C ILE A 56 14.66 10.22 -9.76
N GLU A 57 15.93 9.95 -9.94
CA GLU A 57 17.02 10.91 -9.73
C GLU A 57 17.90 10.99 -10.98
N CYS A 58 18.62 12.11 -11.12
CA CYS A 58 19.59 12.33 -12.19
C CYS A 58 21.01 12.19 -11.66
N SER A 59 21.77 11.24 -12.21
CA SER A 59 23.22 11.14 -12.01
C SER A 59 23.97 11.67 -13.24
N VAL A 60 25.19 12.16 -13.03
CA VAL A 60 26.05 12.68 -14.09
C VAL A 60 27.34 11.88 -14.11
N ASP A 61 27.71 11.36 -15.27
CA ASP A 61 28.98 10.63 -15.44
C ASP A 61 30.17 11.58 -15.62
N GLU A 62 31.38 11.00 -15.68
CA GLU A 62 32.63 11.74 -15.91
C GLU A 62 32.64 12.51 -17.24
N GLN A 63 31.85 12.07 -18.23
CA GLN A 63 31.69 12.72 -19.53
C GLN A 63 30.56 13.77 -19.55
N ARG A 64 30.04 14.15 -18.38
CA ARG A 64 28.92 15.09 -18.21
C ARG A 64 27.61 14.65 -18.87
N ARG A 65 27.41 13.34 -19.07
CA ARG A 65 26.15 12.77 -19.57
C ARG A 65 25.19 12.55 -18.41
N LYS A 66 23.94 12.96 -18.59
CA LYS A 66 22.87 12.79 -17.61
C LYS A 66 22.21 11.42 -17.78
N TYR A 67 22.22 10.62 -16.71
CA TYR A 67 21.46 9.38 -16.60
C TYR A 67 20.37 9.54 -15.57
N PHE A 68 19.23 8.94 -15.87
CA PHE A 68 18.13 8.85 -14.91
C PHE A 68 18.09 7.43 -14.36
N ASN A 69 17.79 7.30 -13.07
CA ASN A 69 17.59 6.02 -12.38
C ASN A 69 16.48 6.14 -11.34
N ILE A 70 15.95 5.02 -10.89
CA ILE A 70 14.98 4.98 -9.78
C ILE A 70 15.69 5.49 -8.51
N ALA A 71 15.07 6.45 -7.82
CA ALA A 71 15.67 7.12 -6.65
C ALA A 71 15.59 6.25 -5.39
N ASN A 72 14.43 5.63 -5.15
CA ASN A 72 14.19 4.81 -3.96
C ASN A 72 13.35 3.58 -4.29
N ASN A 73 13.43 2.57 -3.42
CA ASN A 73 12.53 1.43 -3.49
C ASN A 73 11.25 1.80 -2.74
N MET A 74 10.13 1.78 -3.42
CA MET A 74 8.86 2.29 -2.91
C MET A 74 7.75 1.29 -3.25
N ARG A 75 6.84 1.06 -2.30
CA ARG A 75 5.65 0.23 -2.45
C ARG A 75 4.41 1.07 -2.32
N LEU A 76 3.65 1.15 -3.42
CA LEU A 76 2.28 1.67 -3.43
C LEU A 76 1.33 0.48 -3.44
N GLU A 77 0.46 0.40 -2.44
CA GLU A 77 -0.57 -0.63 -2.33
C GLU A 77 -1.94 0.03 -2.31
N VAL A 78 -2.80 -0.36 -3.26
CA VAL A 78 -4.19 0.10 -3.39
C VAL A 78 -5.07 -1.12 -3.29
N SER A 79 -5.93 -1.14 -2.28
CA SER A 79 -6.90 -2.20 -2.05
C SER A 79 -8.31 -1.64 -2.16
N VAL A 80 -9.11 -2.29 -3.00
CA VAL A 80 -10.52 -1.93 -3.23
C VAL A 80 -11.35 -3.17 -3.01
N SER A 81 -12.31 -3.08 -2.09
CA SER A 81 -13.31 -4.11 -1.82
C SER A 81 -14.68 -3.43 -1.63
N PRO A 82 -15.80 -4.18 -1.62
CA PRO A 82 -17.12 -3.62 -1.32
C PRO A 82 -17.18 -2.85 0.01
N TYR A 83 -16.31 -3.18 0.96
CA TYR A 83 -16.37 -2.67 2.34
C TYR A 83 -15.22 -1.77 2.74
N SER A 84 -14.13 -1.78 1.97
CA SER A 84 -12.93 -1.03 2.27
C SER A 84 -12.27 -0.45 1.01
N TYR A 85 -11.77 0.77 1.17
CA TYR A 85 -10.85 1.40 0.24
C TYR A 85 -9.65 1.86 1.04
N THR A 86 -8.48 1.26 0.77
CA THR A 86 -7.23 1.64 1.44
C THR A 86 -6.15 1.90 0.43
N MET A 87 -5.36 2.93 0.69
CA MET A 87 -4.20 3.27 -0.11
C MET A 87 -3.03 3.53 0.84
N SER A 88 -1.93 2.82 0.64
CA SER A 88 -0.74 2.97 1.46
C SER A 88 0.49 3.15 0.58
N LEU A 89 1.39 4.03 1.02
CA LEU A 89 2.66 4.31 0.37
C LEU A 89 3.76 4.09 1.38
N GLN A 90 4.72 3.21 1.06
CA GLN A 90 5.81 2.85 1.94
C GLN A 90 7.13 2.96 1.19
N ASP A 91 8.09 3.68 1.76
CA ASP A 91 9.46 3.67 1.30
C ASP A 91 10.19 2.47 1.93
N ILE A 92 10.74 1.60 1.08
CA ILE A 92 11.54 0.45 1.48
C ILE A 92 13.00 0.92 1.52
N ASN A 93 13.43 1.38 2.69
CA ASN A 93 14.81 1.81 2.87
C ASN A 93 15.78 0.65 2.62
N PHE A 94 16.76 0.89 1.75
CA PHE A 94 17.98 0.11 1.74
C PHE A 94 18.96 0.82 2.66
N ASP A 95 19.25 0.25 3.84
CA ASP A 95 20.40 0.66 4.62
C ASP A 95 21.67 0.33 3.83
N ARG A 96 22.11 1.27 2.98
CA ARG A 96 23.40 1.21 2.29
C ARG A 96 24.57 1.39 3.27
N GLU A 97 24.30 1.84 4.49
CA GLU A 97 25.30 1.99 5.55
C GLU A 97 25.53 0.67 6.30
N LYS A 98 26.20 -0.29 5.63
CA LYS A 98 27.13 -1.28 6.21
C LYS A 98 27.46 -2.34 5.16
N LYS A 99 28.40 -2.03 4.27
CA LYS A 99 29.45 -2.95 3.77
C LYS A 99 30.41 -2.22 2.83
N GLY A 100 31.05 -1.19 3.39
CA GLY A 100 32.41 -0.85 3.00
C GLY A 100 33.40 -1.85 3.61
N GLU A 101 33.26 -3.14 3.32
CA GLU A 101 34.36 -4.08 3.50
C GLU A 101 35.02 -4.25 2.15
N LYS A 102 36.12 -3.52 1.99
CA LYS A 102 37.08 -3.68 0.92
C LYS A 102 37.52 -5.15 0.88
N SER A 103 37.02 -5.94 -0.07
CA SER A 103 37.73 -7.16 -0.47
C SER A 103 38.87 -6.75 -1.38
N ALA A 104 40.06 -6.62 -0.77
CA ALA A 104 41.31 -6.54 -1.50
C ALA A 104 41.41 -7.77 -2.40
N VAL A 105 41.39 -7.54 -3.71
CA VAL A 105 41.69 -8.54 -4.72
C VAL A 105 43.20 -8.77 -4.70
N GLU A 106 43.65 -9.90 -4.16
CA GLU A 106 44.94 -10.48 -4.51
C GLU A 106 44.74 -11.75 -5.34
N LYS A 107 45.35 -11.68 -6.52
CA LYS A 107 45.45 -12.64 -7.63
C LYS A 107 45.47 -14.13 -7.23
N LYS A 108 44.60 -14.93 -7.87
CA LYS A 108 44.92 -16.29 -8.35
C LYS A 108 43.97 -16.71 -9.48
N GLU A 109 44.44 -16.52 -10.71
CA GLU A 109 43.74 -16.81 -11.96
C GLU A 109 43.88 -18.30 -12.29
N THR A 110 42.93 -19.13 -11.84
CA THR A 110 42.45 -20.36 -12.53
C THR A 110 41.43 -21.14 -11.69
N ALA A 111 41.49 -21.10 -10.35
CA ALA A 111 40.49 -21.69 -9.45
C ALA A 111 39.27 -20.77 -9.16
N ALA A 112 39.41 -19.46 -9.40
CA ALA A 112 38.40 -18.45 -9.04
C ALA A 112 37.12 -18.46 -9.92
N ARG A 113 37.15 -19.08 -11.11
CA ARG A 113 35.98 -19.12 -12.02
C ARG A 113 34.89 -20.10 -11.56
N ASP A 114 35.28 -21.24 -11.00
CA ASP A 114 34.33 -22.24 -10.48
C ASP A 114 33.66 -21.76 -9.18
N GLU A 115 34.39 -21.09 -8.30
CA GLU A 115 33.84 -20.49 -7.08
C GLU A 115 32.88 -19.33 -7.37
N SER A 116 33.21 -18.46 -8.34
CA SER A 116 32.35 -17.34 -8.76
C SER A 116 31.05 -17.83 -9.40
N SER A 117 31.11 -18.93 -10.17
CA SER A 117 29.93 -19.55 -10.78
C SER A 117 29.04 -20.22 -9.74
N CYS A 118 29.64 -20.91 -8.75
CA CYS A 118 28.90 -21.48 -7.61
C CYS A 118 28.22 -20.41 -6.77
N PHE A 119 28.89 -19.28 -6.52
CA PHE A 119 28.31 -18.15 -5.80
C PHE A 119 27.12 -17.53 -6.55
N PHE A 120 27.24 -17.31 -7.86
CA PHE A 120 26.12 -16.83 -8.70
C PHE A 120 24.91 -17.77 -8.64
N LEU A 121 25.13 -19.09 -8.75
CA LEU A 121 24.05 -20.09 -8.65
C LEU A 121 23.38 -20.09 -7.27
N LYS A 122 24.16 -19.96 -6.18
CA LYS A 122 23.60 -19.82 -4.82
C LYS A 122 22.73 -18.56 -4.68
N LEU A 123 23.19 -17.42 -5.19
CA LEU A 123 22.40 -16.19 -5.19
C LEU A 123 21.12 -16.33 -6.04
N SER A 124 21.22 -16.93 -7.22
CA SER A 124 20.07 -17.20 -8.09
C SER A 124 19.04 -18.08 -7.39
N ASN A 125 19.47 -19.17 -6.76
CA ASN A 125 18.57 -20.04 -5.97
C ASN A 125 17.91 -19.29 -4.83
N ARG A 126 18.65 -18.44 -4.11
CA ARG A 126 18.08 -17.64 -3.02
C ARG A 126 17.07 -16.61 -3.54
N LEU A 127 17.32 -15.99 -4.69
CA LEU A 127 16.37 -15.09 -5.34
C LEU A 127 15.09 -15.81 -5.77
N GLN A 128 15.20 -17.04 -6.30
CA GLN A 128 14.04 -17.85 -6.64
C GLN A 128 13.22 -18.24 -5.40
N GLU A 129 13.88 -18.63 -4.31
CA GLU A 129 13.21 -18.94 -3.05
C GLU A 129 12.45 -17.71 -2.50
N LEU A 130 13.06 -16.52 -2.54
CA LEU A 130 12.39 -15.29 -2.11
C LEU A 130 11.18 -14.94 -2.99
N LYS A 131 11.27 -15.15 -4.30
CA LYS A 131 10.12 -14.96 -5.21
C LYS A 131 8.98 -15.92 -4.89
N ALA A 132 9.28 -17.20 -4.65
CA ALA A 132 8.27 -18.19 -4.30
C ALA A 132 7.54 -17.82 -2.99
N ARG A 133 8.28 -17.39 -1.96
CA ARG A 133 7.67 -16.91 -0.70
C ARG A 133 6.82 -15.66 -0.91
N GLN A 134 7.23 -14.75 -1.79
CA GLN A 134 6.43 -13.57 -2.13
C GLN A 134 5.11 -13.96 -2.80
N GLU A 135 5.13 -14.92 -3.73
CA GLU A 135 3.92 -15.45 -4.38
C GLU A 135 2.99 -16.13 -3.37
N GLU A 136 3.54 -16.89 -2.42
CA GLU A 136 2.78 -17.52 -1.34
C GLU A 136 2.08 -16.48 -0.45
N LEU A 137 2.77 -15.40 -0.07
CA LEU A 137 2.18 -14.30 0.69
C LEU A 137 1.03 -13.63 -0.05
N VAL A 138 1.17 -13.39 -1.35
CA VAL A 138 0.10 -12.81 -2.18
C VAL A 138 -1.12 -13.73 -2.22
N GLN A 139 -0.92 -15.05 -2.31
CA GLN A 139 -2.01 -16.02 -2.31
C GLN A 139 -2.73 -16.07 -0.95
N MET A 140 -1.99 -16.05 0.16
CA MET A 140 -2.57 -15.99 1.50
C MET A 140 -3.38 -14.70 1.70
N GLN A 141 -2.86 -13.55 1.26
CA GLN A 141 -3.58 -12.28 1.32
C GLN A 141 -4.89 -12.33 0.53
N LYS A 142 -4.88 -12.92 -0.67
CA LYS A 142 -6.09 -13.10 -1.48
C LYS A 142 -7.13 -13.97 -0.77
N GLN A 143 -6.71 -15.07 -0.15
CA GLN A 143 -7.64 -15.95 0.58
C GLN A 143 -8.29 -15.23 1.77
N LEU A 144 -7.49 -14.50 2.56
CA LEU A 144 -8.00 -13.68 3.66
C LEU A 144 -9.00 -12.63 3.18
N GLN A 145 -8.75 -12.01 2.02
CA GLN A 145 -9.66 -11.00 1.46
C GLN A 145 -11.01 -11.61 1.06
N VAL A 146 -11.02 -12.82 0.51
CA VAL A 146 -12.27 -13.54 0.17
C VAL A 146 -13.05 -13.84 1.45
N GLU A 147 -12.40 -14.47 2.44
CA GLU A 147 -13.03 -14.83 3.72
C GLU A 147 -13.59 -13.60 4.45
N TYR A 148 -12.83 -12.49 4.47
CA TYR A 148 -13.30 -11.22 5.03
C TYR A 148 -14.56 -10.70 4.33
N THR A 149 -14.58 -10.74 2.99
CA THR A 149 -15.73 -10.26 2.21
C THR A 149 -16.97 -11.12 2.47
N GLU A 150 -16.83 -12.45 2.48
CA GLU A 150 -17.93 -13.37 2.79
C GLU A 150 -18.47 -13.20 4.22
N LEU A 151 -17.60 -12.92 5.19
CA LEU A 151 -18.02 -12.61 6.55
C LEU A 151 -18.77 -11.29 6.63
N MET A 152 -18.28 -10.25 5.95
CA MET A 152 -18.95 -8.96 5.89
C MET A 152 -20.33 -9.04 5.22
N ASP A 153 -20.48 -9.82 4.14
CA ASP A 153 -21.77 -10.08 3.50
C ASP A 153 -22.77 -10.66 4.52
N ARG A 154 -22.36 -11.71 5.25
CA ARG A 154 -23.21 -12.32 6.30
C ARG A 154 -23.53 -11.38 7.45
N CYS A 155 -22.58 -10.52 7.84
CA CYS A 155 -22.83 -9.51 8.87
C CYS A 155 -23.88 -8.49 8.39
N LEU A 156 -23.84 -8.08 7.13
CA LEU A 156 -24.83 -7.17 6.56
C LEU A 156 -26.23 -7.81 6.54
N ASP A 157 -26.35 -9.05 6.09
CA ASP A 157 -27.62 -9.78 6.13
C ASP A 157 -28.17 -9.84 7.56
N SER A 158 -27.31 -10.11 8.56
CA SER A 158 -27.71 -10.14 9.97
C SER A 158 -28.08 -8.77 10.52
N ILE A 159 -27.43 -7.69 10.09
CA ILE A 159 -27.78 -6.32 10.48
C ILE A 159 -29.18 -5.97 9.97
N GLU A 160 -29.52 -6.34 8.73
CA GLU A 160 -30.85 -6.10 8.17
C GLU A 160 -31.97 -6.81 8.93
N GLU A 161 -31.71 -8.00 9.49
CA GLU A 161 -32.68 -8.72 10.33
C GLU A 161 -32.88 -8.08 11.72
N VAL A 162 -31.83 -7.49 12.28
CA VAL A 162 -31.80 -6.99 13.66
C VAL A 162 -32.19 -5.52 13.77
N ALA A 163 -31.82 -4.70 12.79
CA ALA A 163 -32.05 -3.26 12.82
C ALA A 163 -33.54 -2.92 12.69
N ARG A 164 -34.02 -2.00 13.52
CA ARG A 164 -35.43 -1.55 13.49
C ARG A 164 -35.69 -0.47 12.45
N ASN A 165 -34.64 0.24 12.03
CA ASN A 165 -34.75 1.36 11.12
C ASN A 165 -33.47 1.50 10.27
N PRO A 166 -33.51 2.26 9.16
CA PRO A 166 -32.34 2.43 8.28
C PRO A 166 -31.13 3.08 8.96
N VAL A 167 -31.34 3.89 9.99
CA VAL A 167 -30.26 4.57 10.73
C VAL A 167 -29.50 3.57 11.60
N GLU A 168 -30.19 2.63 12.25
CA GLU A 168 -29.56 1.53 12.98
C GLU A 168 -28.71 0.67 12.04
N CYS A 169 -29.20 0.37 10.81
CA CYS A 169 -28.41 -0.37 9.82
C CYS A 169 -27.08 0.35 9.52
N GLU A 170 -27.15 1.65 9.22
CA GLU A 170 -25.96 2.45 8.91
C GLU A 170 -25.00 2.57 10.10
N LEU A 171 -25.52 2.75 11.32
CA LEU A 171 -24.73 2.82 12.54
C LEU A 171 -24.01 1.50 12.83
N LEU A 172 -24.72 0.37 12.75
CA LEU A 172 -24.13 -0.95 12.97
C LEU A 172 -23.08 -1.27 11.91
N PHE A 173 -23.33 -0.93 10.65
CA PHE A 173 -22.34 -1.12 9.58
C PHE A 173 -21.07 -0.29 9.80
N GLU A 174 -21.20 0.97 10.22
CA GLU A 174 -20.04 1.82 10.46
C GLU A 174 -19.23 1.36 11.68
N LEU A 175 -19.92 0.94 12.75
CA LEU A 175 -19.30 0.39 13.96
C LEU A 175 -18.71 -1.01 13.77
N LEU A 176 -19.18 -1.77 12.78
CA LEU A 176 -18.59 -3.04 12.38
C LEU A 176 -17.19 -2.87 11.78
N LYS A 177 -16.95 -1.74 11.11
CA LYS A 177 -15.65 -1.45 10.50
C LYS A 177 -14.62 -1.02 11.51
N ASN A 178 -14.95 -0.07 12.39
CA ASN A 178 -14.04 0.48 13.40
C ASN A 178 -14.82 1.07 14.59
N GLU A 179 -14.16 1.19 15.75
CA GLU A 179 -14.68 2.02 16.84
C GLU A 179 -14.79 3.49 16.39
N ALA A 180 -15.90 4.14 16.71
CA ALA A 180 -16.18 5.50 16.26
C ALA A 180 -16.76 6.36 17.39
N THR A 181 -16.45 7.66 17.37
CA THR A 181 -17.12 8.61 18.26
C THR A 181 -18.43 9.08 17.64
N ALA A 182 -19.35 9.57 18.47
CA ALA A 182 -20.61 10.15 17.97
C ALA A 182 -20.37 11.28 16.94
N ALA A 183 -19.28 12.05 17.10
CA ALA A 183 -18.91 13.11 16.16
C ALA A 183 -18.50 12.56 14.78
N VAL A 184 -17.74 11.46 14.73
CA VAL A 184 -17.35 10.79 13.48
C VAL A 184 -18.58 10.23 12.79
N LEU A 185 -19.48 9.58 13.54
CA LEU A 185 -20.74 9.06 13.01
C LEU A 185 -21.63 10.17 12.44
N CYS A 186 -21.73 11.33 13.11
CA CYS A 186 -22.45 12.49 12.61
C CYS A 186 -21.90 12.99 11.26
N TYR A 187 -20.58 13.04 11.15
CA TYR A 187 -19.92 13.48 9.93
C TYR A 187 -20.09 12.49 8.78
N ASN A 188 -19.89 11.19 9.04
CA ASN A 188 -19.95 10.14 8.02
C ASN A 188 -21.38 9.93 7.52
N LEU A 189 -22.36 9.85 8.42
CA LEU A 189 -23.77 9.61 8.08
C LEU A 189 -24.53 10.89 7.73
N ARG A 190 -23.96 12.07 7.99
CA ARG A 190 -24.59 13.39 7.77
C ARG A 190 -25.94 13.54 8.51
N LEU A 191 -26.04 12.96 9.69
CA LEU A 191 -27.23 12.99 10.55
C LEU A 191 -27.04 13.90 11.76
N HIS A 192 -28.14 14.39 12.31
CA HIS A 192 -28.12 15.25 13.50
C HIS A 192 -27.69 14.46 14.75
N PRO A 193 -26.88 15.03 15.67
CA PRO A 193 -26.38 14.33 16.85
C PRO A 193 -27.46 13.65 17.69
N SER A 194 -28.61 14.30 17.88
CA SER A 194 -29.73 13.74 18.67
C SER A 194 -30.25 12.42 18.11
N ILE A 195 -30.27 12.25 16.78
CA ILE A 195 -30.72 11.02 16.13
C ILE A 195 -29.70 9.91 16.40
N ILE A 196 -28.41 10.21 16.22
CA ILE A 196 -27.34 9.25 16.44
C ILE A 196 -27.29 8.82 17.90
N THR A 197 -27.30 9.76 18.85
CA THR A 197 -27.27 9.42 20.28
C THR A 197 -28.48 8.61 20.71
N SER A 198 -29.68 8.91 20.19
CA SER A 198 -30.88 8.16 20.53
C SER A 198 -30.80 6.72 20.03
N ASN A 199 -30.36 6.50 18.79
CA ASN A 199 -30.24 5.15 18.22
C ASN A 199 -29.07 4.37 18.85
N LEU A 200 -27.95 5.03 19.17
CA LEU A 200 -26.84 4.39 19.88
C LEU A 200 -27.25 3.93 21.29
N MET A 201 -28.08 4.70 21.99
CA MET A 201 -28.60 4.30 23.30
C MET A 201 -29.57 3.11 23.19
N ASP A 202 -30.52 3.10 22.23
CA ASP A 202 -31.40 1.93 22.03
C ASP A 202 -30.60 0.67 21.65
N LEU A 203 -29.60 0.81 20.75
CA LEU A 203 -28.71 -0.29 20.39
C LEU A 203 -27.88 -0.78 21.60
N ALA A 204 -27.49 0.10 22.51
CA ALA A 204 -26.77 -0.26 23.72
C ALA A 204 -27.66 -0.95 24.77
N GLU A 205 -28.89 -0.46 24.96
CA GLU A 205 -29.89 -1.12 25.80
C GLU A 205 -30.20 -2.54 25.32
N ARG A 206 -30.19 -2.74 24.00
CA ARG A 206 -30.35 -4.05 23.37
C ARG A 206 -29.07 -4.90 23.34
N GLY A 207 -27.94 -4.36 23.81
CA GLY A 207 -26.67 -5.09 23.94
C GLY A 207 -25.86 -5.25 22.65
N PHE A 208 -26.17 -4.52 21.58
CA PHE A 208 -25.43 -4.61 20.31
C PHE A 208 -24.15 -3.76 20.30
N VAL A 209 -24.17 -2.63 21.01
CA VAL A 209 -23.04 -1.68 21.06
C VAL A 209 -22.74 -1.28 22.49
N GLU A 210 -21.47 -0.98 22.73
CA GLU A 210 -20.99 -0.45 24.01
C GLU A 210 -20.11 0.78 23.77
N TYR A 211 -19.91 1.59 24.81
CA TYR A 211 -19.03 2.74 24.74
C TYR A 211 -17.92 2.68 25.79
N THR A 212 -16.74 3.16 25.40
CA THR A 212 -15.60 3.38 26.29
C THR A 212 -15.21 4.86 26.28
N ILE A 213 -14.70 5.37 27.39
CA ILE A 213 -14.26 6.76 27.50
C ILE A 213 -12.74 6.79 27.34
N LYS A 214 -12.26 7.35 26.23
CA LYS A 214 -10.85 7.59 25.95
C LYS A 214 -10.66 9.09 25.70
N ASN A 215 -9.69 9.72 26.37
CA ASN A 215 -9.39 11.15 26.20
C ASN A 215 -10.61 12.09 26.33
N ASN A 216 -11.47 11.81 27.32
CA ASN A 216 -12.71 12.59 27.56
C ASN A 216 -13.74 12.55 26.42
N GLN A 217 -13.65 11.56 25.52
CA GLN A 217 -14.59 11.30 24.43
C GLN A 217 -15.16 9.89 24.53
N GLN A 218 -16.42 9.72 24.13
CA GLN A 218 -17.10 8.43 24.05
C GLN A 218 -16.83 7.77 22.70
N TYR A 219 -16.20 6.60 22.75
CA TYR A 219 -15.97 5.72 21.60
C TYR A 219 -16.95 4.56 21.66
N TRP A 220 -17.76 4.41 20.63
CA TRP A 220 -18.72 3.33 20.48
C TRP A 220 -18.09 2.20 19.66
N ARG A 221 -18.40 0.96 20.03
CA ARG A 221 -18.00 -0.26 19.30
C ARG A 221 -19.08 -1.33 19.40
N ILE A 222 -19.07 -2.29 18.48
CA ILE A 222 -19.91 -3.49 18.60
C ILE A 222 -19.42 -4.32 19.79
N CYS A 223 -20.36 -4.86 20.57
CA CYS A 223 -20.05 -5.76 21.67
C CYS A 223 -19.33 -7.01 21.14
N GLU A 224 -18.12 -7.28 21.62
CA GLU A 224 -17.44 -8.55 21.35
C GLU A 224 -18.23 -9.67 22.03
N THR A 225 -18.58 -10.72 21.28
CA THR A 225 -19.27 -11.89 21.82
C THR A 225 -18.36 -12.64 22.80
N GLY A 226 -18.39 -12.20 24.05
CA GLY A 226 -17.62 -12.75 25.16
C GLY A 226 -18.09 -12.34 26.55
N VAL A 227 -19.15 -11.53 26.66
CA VAL A 227 -19.82 -11.28 27.94
C VAL A 227 -21.21 -11.89 27.84
N GLU A 228 -21.40 -12.99 28.56
CA GLU A 228 -22.73 -13.50 28.90
C GLU A 228 -23.57 -12.33 29.41
N ASN A 229 -24.50 -11.85 28.59
CA ASN A 229 -25.53 -10.92 29.02
C ASN A 229 -26.39 -11.63 30.08
N LYS A 230 -26.14 -11.31 31.35
CA LYS A 230 -27.01 -11.61 32.48
C LYS A 230 -28.10 -10.56 32.59
#